data_AF-A0A4V1ZP23-F1
#
_entry.id   AF-A0A4V1ZP23-F1
#
_cell.length_a   1.000
_cell.length_b   1.000
_cell.length_c   1.000
_cell.angle_alpha   90.00
_cell.angle_beta   90.00
_cell.angle_gamma   90.00
#
_symmetry.space_group_name_H-M   'P 1'
#
loop_
_entity.id
_entity.type
_entity.pdbx_description
1 polymer ?
#
loop_
_entity_poly.entity_id
_entity_poly.type
_entity_poly.pdbx_seq_one_letter_code
_entity_poly.pdbx_strand_id
1 'polypeptide(L)' 'MSGRKVDNANFIHIDDLKNIKDDELYRRLLEEFPYWLNQAKEMKIVT' A
#
# COMPACT_ATOMS: atom_id res chain seq x y z
N MET A 1 -12.06 -10.44 -3.98
CA MET A 1 -12.00 -9.05 -4.51
C MET A 1 -13.37 -8.39 -4.72
N SER A 2 -14.50 -9.08 -4.53
CA SER A 2 -15.83 -8.48 -4.74
C SER A 2 -16.08 -7.30 -3.80
N GLY A 3 -16.44 -6.15 -4.36
CA GLY A 3 -16.79 -4.94 -3.61
C GLY A 3 -15.68 -3.93 -3.41
N ARG A 4 -14.40 -4.26 -3.70
CA ARG A 4 -13.31 -3.28 -3.68
C ARG A 4 -13.25 -2.52 -5.01
N LYS A 5 -13.31 -1.18 -4.96
CA LYS A 5 -13.15 -0.32 -6.14
C LYS A 5 -11.67 -0.15 -6.52
N VAL A 6 -10.80 -0.03 -5.52
CA VAL A 6 -9.35 0.07 -5.67
C VAL A 6 -8.72 -0.98 -4.76
N ASP A 7 -7.66 -1.63 -5.23
CA ASP A 7 -6.84 -2.49 -4.39
C ASP A 7 -5.82 -1.63 -3.62
N ASN A 8 -6.16 -1.26 -2.39
CA ASN A 8 -5.35 -0.40 -1.54
C ASN A 8 -4.76 -1.15 -0.33
N ALA A 9 -4.88 -2.47 -0.31
CA ALA A 9 -4.48 -3.30 0.82
C ALA A 9 -3.95 -4.64 0.32
N ASN A 10 -2.63 -4.73 0.29
CA ASN A 10 -1.91 -5.94 -0.07
C ASN A 10 -0.99 -6.39 1.08
N PHE A 11 -0.46 -7.60 0.97
CA PHE A 11 0.45 -8.17 1.94
C PHE A 11 1.90 -7.83 1.58
N ILE A 12 2.68 -7.44 2.59
CA ILE A 12 4.14 -7.35 2.49
C ILE A 12 4.79 -8.47 3.30
N HIS A 13 5.88 -9.03 2.79
CA HIS A 13 6.66 -10.03 3.50
C HIS A 13 7.75 -9.36 4.34
N ILE A 14 7.84 -9.75 5.61
CA ILE A 14 8.84 -9.29 6.56
C ILE A 14 9.39 -10.53 7.27
N ASP A 15 10.71 -10.74 7.16
CA ASP A 15 11.37 -11.92 7.72
C ASP A 15 11.41 -11.88 9.26
N ASP A 16 11.78 -10.73 9.83
CA ASP A 16 11.75 -10.49 11.28
C ASP A 16 11.33 -9.05 11.59
N LEU A 17 10.11 -8.92 12.10
CA LEU A 17 9.52 -7.63 12.45
C LEU A 17 10.29 -6.91 13.58
N LYS A 18 11.03 -7.64 14.43
CA LYS A 18 11.80 -7.03 15.53
C LYS A 18 13.14 -6.44 15.06
N ASN A 19 13.64 -6.90 13.92
CA ASN A 19 14.98 -6.57 13.43
C ASN A 19 14.99 -5.75 12.13
N ILE A 20 13.83 -5.53 11.49
CA ILE A 20 13.71 -4.59 10.38
C ILE A 20 13.93 -3.16 10.88
N LYS A 21 14.66 -2.35 10.11
CA LYS A 21 14.79 -0.92 10.41
C LYS A 21 13.50 -0.20 10.05
N ASP A 22 13.15 0.82 10.83
CA ASP A 22 11.94 1.61 10.63
C ASP A 22 11.86 2.20 9.20
N ASP A 23 12.95 2.74 8.67
CA ASP A 23 12.99 3.30 7.31
C ASP A 23 12.64 2.27 6.24
N GLU A 24 13.18 1.06 6.34
CA GLU A 24 12.88 -0.05 5.44
C GLU A 24 11.44 -0.55 5.63
N LEU A 25 10.95 -0.62 6.87
CA LEU A 25 9.57 -0.97 7.17
C LEU A 25 8.59 0.02 6.52
N TYR A 26 8.81 1.33 6.72
CA TYR A 26 7.98 2.38 6.13
C TYR A 26 8.06 2.39 4.61
N ARG A 27 9.25 2.17 4.03
CA ARG A 27 9.41 2.07 2.58
C ARG A 27 8.58 0.93 2.00
N ARG A 28 8.61 -0.26 2.60
CA ARG A 28 7.82 -1.42 2.17
C ARG A 28 6.32 -1.21 2.35
N LEU A 29 5.91 -0.62 3.48
CA LEU A 29 4.49 -0.33 3.75
C LEU A 29 3.89 0.66 2.75
N LEU A 30 4.69 1.60 2.25
CA LEU A 30 4.21 2.68 1.38
C LEU A 30 4.55 2.45 -0.10
N GLU A 31 5.13 1.31 -0.47
CA GLU A 31 5.56 1.02 -1.84
C GLU A 31 4.40 1.10 -2.84
N GLU A 32 3.24 0.56 -2.49
CA GLU A 32 2.05 0.58 -3.35
C GLU A 32 1.22 1.88 -3.24
N PHE A 33 1.51 2.76 -2.27
CA PHE A 33 0.72 3.97 -1.98
C PHE A 33 0.48 4.84 -3.22
N PRO A 34 1.52 5.21 -4.00
CA PRO A 34 1.30 6.07 -5.17
C PRO A 34 0.41 5.41 -6.22
N TYR A 35 0.46 4.07 -6.35
CA TYR A 35 -0.28 3.34 -7.36
C TYR A 35 -1.77 3.33 -7.08
N TRP A 36 -2.18 2.95 -5.87
CA TRP A 36 -3.61 2.96 -5.54
C TRP A 36 -4.16 4.38 -5.36
N LEU A 37 -3.33 5.35 -4.99
CA LEU A 37 -3.74 6.76 -4.97
C LEU A 37 -4.10 7.25 -6.37
N ASN A 38 -3.29 6.90 -7.38
CA ASN A 38 -3.58 7.26 -8.77
C ASN A 38 -4.87 6.61 -9.27
N GLN A 39 -5.08 5.33 -8.98
CA GLN A 39 -6.34 4.64 -9.31
C GLN A 39 -7.55 5.30 -8.63
N ALA A 40 -7.41 5.68 -7.36
CA ALA A 40 -8.48 6.36 -6.64
C ALA A 40 -8.82 7.73 -7.26
N LYS A 41 -7.82 8.47 -7.77
CA LYS A 41 -8.03 9.73 -8.51
C LYS A 41 -8.72 9.50 -9.86
N GLU A 42 -8.31 8.51 -10.63
CA GLU A 42 -8.95 8.14 -11.91
C GLU A 42 -10.43 7.79 -11.71
N MET A 43 -10.74 7.12 -10.60
CA MET A 43 -12.12 6.80 -10.21
C MET A 43 -12.85 7.93 -9.49
N LYS A 44 -12.22 9.10 -9.31
CA LYS A 44 -12.75 10.28 -8.61
C LYS A 44 -13.21 9.99 -7.18
N ILE A 45 -12.53 9.06 -6.50
CA ILE A 45 -12.74 8.74 -5.08
C ILE A 45 -12.08 9.80 -4.21
N VAL A 46 -10.92 10.30 -4.65
CA VAL A 46 -10.15 11.38 -4.01
C VAL A 46 -9.73 12.41 -5.06
N THR A 47 -9.51 13.65 -4.61
CA THR A 47 -9.18 14.81 -5.46
C THR A 47 -7.68 14.93 -5.72
#